data_AF-A0A6A7B076-F1
#
_entry.id   AF-A0A6A7B076-F1
#
_cell.length_a   1.000
_cell.length_b   1.000
_cell.length_c   1.000
_cell.angle_alpha   90.00
_cell.angle_beta   90.00
_cell.angle_gamma   90.00
#
_symmetry.space_group_name_H-M   'P 1'
#
loop_
_entity.id
_entity.type
_entity.pdbx_description
1 polymer ?
#
loop_
_entity_poly.entity_id
_entity_poly.type
_entity_poly.pdbx_seq_one_letter_code
_entity_poly.pdbx_strand_id
1 'polypeptide(L)'
;MRTSTISTLTGLVLGASAAPLSTLTLNINLGQELAAANVNALAAEQLFAFSSTHFINAVPEEVVNGTEATGGLAGASGTFNFGISSAANMICYNITLHNFQGEFDSPATTATHIHEAARGASGPPRIAFPNPEPVNGDVAVRNSAGCLKGPFTTGVMVEGKDSGEGFHVDMIEANPAAFMADTHSSLALPGAVRGQMG
;
A
#
# COMPACT_ATOMS: atom_id res chain seq x y z
N MET A 1 48.64 46.95 -50.20
CA MET A 1 49.36 48.24 -50.22
C MET A 1 49.34 48.79 -48.80
N ARG A 2 50.51 49.12 -48.24
CA ARG A 2 50.74 49.97 -47.04
C ARG A 2 50.48 49.33 -45.65
N THR A 3 51.54 48.82 -44.99
CA THR A 3 52.42 49.46 -43.95
C THR A 3 51.72 49.54 -42.57
N SER A 4 52.02 48.66 -41.61
CA SER A 4 53.15 48.69 -40.65
C SER A 4 53.29 49.98 -39.84
N THR A 5 53.08 49.87 -38.53
CA THR A 5 53.84 50.65 -37.54
C THR A 5 54.23 49.75 -36.37
N ILE A 6 55.53 49.79 -36.12
CA ILE A 6 56.33 49.09 -35.12
C ILE A 6 56.24 49.89 -33.80
N SER A 7 56.30 49.20 -32.66
CA SER A 7 57.07 49.76 -31.54
C SER A 7 57.74 48.65 -30.73
N THR A 8 58.99 48.95 -30.40
CA THR A 8 60.10 48.10 -29.98
C THR A 8 60.39 48.19 -28.49
N LEU A 9 60.96 47.11 -27.94
CA LEU A 9 61.96 47.01 -26.85
C LEU A 9 61.52 47.59 -25.48
N THR A 10 61.88 47.05 -24.30
CA THR A 10 63.03 46.25 -23.87
C THR A 10 62.68 45.72 -22.48
N GLY A 11 63.21 44.55 -22.11
CA GLY A 11 62.97 43.95 -20.80
C GLY A 11 63.73 44.61 -19.64
N LEU A 12 63.33 44.23 -18.42
CA LEU A 12 64.25 44.03 -17.31
C LEU A 12 63.72 42.91 -16.41
N VAL A 13 64.69 42.25 -15.80
CA VAL A 13 64.70 40.91 -15.23
C VAL A 13 64.53 40.95 -13.71
N LEU A 14 64.07 39.81 -13.17
CA LEU A 14 64.19 39.28 -11.80
C LEU A 14 63.39 39.93 -10.66
N GLY A 15 62.65 39.06 -9.98
CA GLY A 15 62.13 39.31 -8.64
C GLY A 15 61.17 38.21 -8.21
N ALA A 16 61.67 37.00 -7.98
CA ALA A 16 60.89 35.94 -7.38
C ALA A 16 60.58 36.31 -5.91
N SER A 17 59.30 36.49 -5.61
CA SER A 17 58.78 36.35 -4.25
C SER A 17 57.50 35.52 -4.33
N ALA A 18 57.61 34.26 -3.92
CA ALA A 18 56.49 33.35 -3.80
C ALA A 18 55.50 33.88 -2.75
N ALA A 19 54.31 34.29 -3.19
CA ALA A 19 53.15 34.37 -2.32
C ALA A 19 52.55 32.95 -2.22
N PRO A 20 52.25 32.44 -1.02
CA PRO A 20 51.70 31.10 -0.88
C PRO A 20 50.30 31.05 -1.48
N LEU A 21 49.99 29.96 -2.20
CA LEU A 21 48.61 29.62 -2.51
C LEU A 21 47.87 29.43 -1.18
N SER A 22 46.96 30.34 -0.84
CA SER A 22 45.96 30.08 0.18
C SER A 22 45.07 28.95 -0.30
N THR A 23 45.27 27.76 0.25
CA THR A 23 44.32 26.65 0.12
C THR A 23 43.01 27.07 0.78
N LEU A 24 41.97 27.24 -0.02
CA LEU A 24 40.62 27.41 0.48
C LEU A 24 40.13 26.05 0.98
N THR A 25 40.19 25.82 2.29
CA THR A 25 39.61 24.63 2.91
C THR A 25 38.09 24.85 3.01
N LEU A 26 37.33 24.17 2.14
CA LEU A 26 35.91 23.99 2.37
C LEU A 26 35.72 22.96 3.49
N ASN A 27 35.40 23.43 4.69
CA ASN A 27 34.84 22.57 5.73
C ASN A 27 33.37 22.29 5.40
N ILE A 28 33.11 21.28 4.59
CA ILE A 28 31.77 20.75 4.40
C ILE A 28 31.47 19.87 5.61
N ASN A 29 30.50 20.28 6.44
CA ASN A 29 30.00 19.46 7.53
C ASN A 29 29.06 18.38 6.97
N LEU A 30 29.62 17.27 6.48
CA LEU A 30 28.86 16.14 5.93
C LEU A 30 27.92 15.47 6.96
N GLY A 31 28.01 15.81 8.25
CA GLY A 31 27.22 15.18 9.31
C GLY A 31 25.74 15.58 9.35
N GLN A 32 25.36 16.73 8.78
CA GLN A 32 23.97 17.23 8.85
C GLN A 32 23.10 16.78 7.68
N GLU A 33 23.66 16.64 6.46
CA GLU A 33 22.90 16.14 5.31
C GLU A 33 22.81 14.60 5.27
N LEU A 34 23.82 13.88 5.75
CA LEU A 34 23.74 12.43 5.87
C LEU A 34 22.70 12.00 6.92
N ALA A 35 22.48 12.79 7.96
CA ALA A 35 21.42 12.53 8.93
C ALA A 35 20.04 12.70 8.29
N ALA A 36 19.81 13.79 7.53
CA ALA A 36 18.57 14.06 6.81
C ALA A 36 18.29 13.05 5.68
N ALA A 37 19.32 12.65 4.92
CA ALA A 37 19.23 11.62 3.89
C ALA A 37 18.99 10.22 4.50
N ASN A 38 19.63 9.88 5.62
CA ASN A 38 19.39 8.62 6.32
C ASN A 38 18.02 8.55 7.00
N VAL A 39 17.47 9.65 7.54
CA VAL A 39 16.08 9.58 8.06
C VAL A 39 15.07 9.41 6.93
N ASN A 40 15.28 10.02 5.76
CA ASN A 40 14.39 9.78 4.61
C ASN A 40 14.56 8.38 4.02
N ALA A 41 15.78 7.83 3.97
CA ALA A 41 16.02 6.47 3.49
C ALA A 41 15.51 5.40 4.47
N LEU A 42 15.72 5.56 5.79
CA LEU A 42 15.12 4.67 6.80
C LEU A 42 13.60 4.77 6.82
N ALA A 43 13.03 5.98 6.66
CA ALA A 43 11.58 6.16 6.57
C ALA A 43 10.99 5.54 5.30
N ALA A 44 11.70 5.61 4.17
CA ALA A 44 11.30 4.98 2.92
C ALA A 44 11.39 3.44 2.97
N GLU A 45 12.44 2.88 3.57
CA GLU A 45 12.57 1.44 3.82
C GLU A 45 11.50 0.94 4.82
N GLN A 46 11.15 1.74 5.83
CA GLN A 46 10.06 1.41 6.76
C GLN A 46 8.66 1.45 6.14
N LEU A 47 8.44 2.24 5.08
CA LEU A 47 7.15 2.25 4.36
C LEU A 47 6.83 0.91 3.69
N PHE A 48 7.84 0.14 3.32
CA PHE A 48 7.68 -1.20 2.74
C PHE A 48 8.05 -2.35 3.69
N ALA A 49 8.48 -2.03 4.92
CA ALA A 49 8.66 -3.01 5.97
C ALA A 49 7.31 -3.34 6.61
N PHE A 50 6.75 -4.48 6.21
CA PHE A 50 5.54 -5.00 6.85
C PHE A 50 5.87 -5.56 8.23
N SER A 51 5.09 -5.16 9.24
CA SER A 51 5.09 -5.78 10.58
C SER A 51 4.47 -7.17 10.56
N SER A 52 3.53 -7.43 9.65
CA SER A 52 3.00 -8.78 9.38
C SER A 52 2.56 -8.94 7.91
N THR A 53 2.44 -10.20 7.48
CA THR A 53 1.84 -10.54 6.19
C THR A 53 0.80 -11.63 6.35
N HIS A 54 -0.31 -11.52 5.64
CA HIS A 54 -1.40 -12.50 5.65
C HIS A 54 -1.71 -12.97 4.23
N PHE A 55 -1.85 -14.29 4.07
CA PHE A 55 -2.17 -14.93 2.79
C PHE A 55 -3.46 -15.71 2.97
N ILE A 56 -4.54 -15.25 2.36
CA ILE A 56 -5.87 -15.80 2.54
C ILE A 56 -6.35 -16.40 1.22
N ASN A 57 -6.76 -17.66 1.30
CA ASN A 57 -7.49 -18.33 0.24
C ASN A 57 -8.98 -18.21 0.55
N ALA A 58 -9.71 -17.48 -0.30
CA ALA A 58 -11.14 -17.29 -0.17
C ALA A 58 -11.87 -18.21 -1.16
N VAL A 59 -12.89 -18.90 -0.67
CA VAL A 59 -13.68 -19.85 -1.46
C VAL A 59 -15.18 -19.65 -1.20
N PRO A 60 -16.05 -20.09 -2.12
CA PRO A 60 -17.49 -19.97 -1.97
C PRO A 60 -18.03 -20.72 -0.75
N GLU A 61 -17.43 -21.86 -0.39
CA GLU A 61 -17.92 -22.75 0.66
C GLU A 61 -17.82 -22.15 2.07
N GLU A 62 -16.97 -21.14 2.24
CA GLU A 62 -16.78 -20.44 3.51
C GLU A 62 -17.77 -19.30 3.71
N VAL A 63 -18.59 -18.94 2.71
CA VAL A 63 -19.52 -17.81 2.77
C VAL A 63 -20.70 -18.12 3.69
N VAL A 64 -21.00 -17.17 4.59
CA VAL A 64 -22.08 -17.23 5.57
C VAL A 64 -22.90 -15.95 5.59
N ASN A 65 -24.16 -16.06 6.00
CA ASN A 65 -25.02 -14.93 6.37
C ASN A 65 -25.41 -15.04 7.85
N GLY A 66 -24.85 -14.18 8.69
CA GLY A 66 -24.92 -14.35 10.14
C GLY A 66 -24.07 -15.54 10.56
N THR A 67 -24.69 -16.69 10.83
CA THR A 67 -24.00 -17.97 11.11
C THR A 67 -24.47 -19.09 10.19
N GLU A 68 -25.38 -18.79 9.27
CA GLU A 68 -25.91 -19.75 8.30
C GLU A 68 -24.98 -19.82 7.10
N ALA A 69 -24.51 -21.02 6.75
CA ALA A 69 -23.73 -21.23 5.54
C ALA A 69 -24.64 -21.10 4.31
N THR A 70 -24.37 -20.10 3.47
CA THR A 70 -25.14 -19.86 2.24
C THR A 70 -24.43 -20.39 1.00
N GLY A 71 -23.12 -20.56 1.09
CA GLY A 71 -22.26 -20.67 -0.08
C GLY A 71 -22.13 -19.33 -0.82
N GLY A 72 -21.14 -19.27 -1.71
CA GLY A 72 -20.87 -18.15 -2.59
C GLY A 72 -21.09 -18.50 -4.06
N LEU A 73 -20.34 -17.86 -4.96
CA LEU A 73 -20.41 -18.14 -6.39
C LEU A 73 -19.66 -19.41 -6.75
N ALA A 74 -20.38 -20.45 -7.14
CA ALA A 74 -19.79 -21.73 -7.51
C ALA A 74 -18.66 -21.58 -8.56
N GLY A 75 -17.50 -22.17 -8.26
CA GLY A 75 -16.32 -22.13 -9.12
C GLY A 75 -15.48 -20.85 -9.04
N ALA A 76 -15.93 -19.84 -8.28
CA ALA A 76 -15.13 -18.66 -7.98
C ALA A 76 -14.06 -18.97 -6.91
N SER A 77 -12.97 -18.21 -6.90
CA SER A 77 -11.99 -18.22 -5.80
C SER A 77 -11.34 -16.85 -5.67
N GLY A 78 -10.73 -16.60 -4.52
CA GLY A 78 -9.97 -15.39 -4.26
C GLY A 78 -8.65 -15.68 -3.55
N THR A 79 -7.62 -14.94 -3.89
CA THR A 79 -6.36 -14.86 -3.13
C THR A 79 -6.21 -13.44 -2.63
N PHE A 80 -6.14 -13.26 -1.31
CA PHE A 80 -5.98 -11.96 -0.67
C PHE A 80 -4.64 -11.97 0.05
N ASN A 81 -3.69 -11.20 -0.47
CA ASN A 81 -2.37 -11.06 0.12
C ASN A 81 -2.27 -9.67 0.74
N PHE A 82 -2.05 -9.62 2.05
CA PHE A 82 -1.94 -8.38 2.79
C PHE A 82 -0.55 -8.25 3.42
N GLY A 83 0.00 -7.04 3.37
CA GLY A 83 1.14 -6.61 4.15
C GLY A 83 0.71 -5.46 5.07
N ILE A 84 0.88 -5.62 6.37
CA ILE A 84 0.47 -4.64 7.38
C ILE A 84 1.68 -3.87 7.85
N SER A 85 1.55 -2.56 8.05
CA SER A 85 2.50 -1.72 8.78
C SER A 85 1.75 -1.01 9.90
N SER A 86 1.76 -1.62 11.09
CA SER A 86 1.00 -1.12 12.25
C SER A 86 1.48 0.24 12.73
N ALA A 87 2.79 0.50 12.69
CA ALA A 87 3.33 1.82 13.04
C ALA A 87 2.79 2.94 12.13
N ALA A 88 2.46 2.63 10.88
CA ALA A 88 1.92 3.58 9.92
C ALA A 88 0.39 3.55 9.81
N ASN A 89 -0.29 2.66 10.55
CA ASN A 89 -1.69 2.29 10.34
C ASN A 89 -2.03 2.05 8.86
N MET A 90 -1.20 1.24 8.20
CA MET A 90 -1.26 1.02 6.74
C MET A 90 -1.40 -0.46 6.43
N ILE A 91 -2.14 -0.76 5.37
CA ILE A 91 -2.25 -2.09 4.78
C ILE A 91 -2.02 -2.00 3.27
N CYS A 92 -1.03 -2.73 2.78
CA CYS A 92 -0.84 -2.99 1.37
C CYS A 92 -1.51 -4.31 1.00
N TYR A 93 -2.09 -4.37 -0.19
CA TYR A 93 -2.88 -5.50 -0.62
C TYR A 93 -2.58 -5.88 -2.08
N ASN A 94 -2.70 -7.16 -2.38
CA ASN A 94 -2.80 -7.71 -3.71
C ASN A 94 -3.89 -8.79 -3.69
N ILE A 95 -5.04 -8.46 -4.28
CA ILE A 95 -6.25 -9.25 -4.26
C ILE A 95 -6.51 -9.73 -5.68
N THR A 96 -6.58 -11.04 -5.87
CA THR A 96 -6.90 -11.65 -7.16
C THR A 96 -8.14 -12.53 -7.02
N LEU A 97 -9.10 -12.35 -7.93
CA LEU A 97 -10.30 -13.16 -8.02
C LEU A 97 -10.28 -13.97 -9.30
N HIS A 98 -10.70 -15.22 -9.21
CA HIS A 98 -10.90 -16.11 -10.34
C HIS A 98 -12.38 -16.45 -10.49
N ASN A 99 -12.86 -16.49 -11.74
CA ASN A 99 -14.24 -16.85 -12.12
C ASN A 99 -15.33 -16.07 -11.37
N PHE A 100 -15.05 -14.81 -10.97
CA PHE A 100 -16.07 -13.92 -10.41
C PHE A 100 -17.12 -13.60 -11.48
N GLN A 101 -18.39 -13.63 -11.10
CA GLN A 101 -19.52 -13.41 -12.00
C GLN A 101 -20.45 -12.33 -11.42
N GLY A 102 -21.28 -11.73 -12.28
CA GLY A 102 -22.13 -10.61 -11.91
C GLY A 102 -21.36 -9.30 -11.76
N GLU A 103 -21.99 -8.36 -11.07
CA GLU A 103 -21.44 -7.04 -10.79
C GLU A 103 -20.97 -6.97 -9.34
N PHE A 104 -19.98 -6.12 -9.05
CA PHE A 104 -19.63 -5.81 -7.67
C PHE A 104 -20.78 -5.08 -6.99
N ASP A 105 -21.30 -5.65 -5.91
CA ASP A 105 -22.46 -5.09 -5.20
C ASP A 105 -22.32 -5.38 -3.70
N SER A 106 -22.59 -4.36 -2.88
CA SER A 106 -22.38 -4.38 -1.42
C SER A 106 -23.11 -3.21 -0.76
N PRO A 107 -23.57 -3.36 0.50
CA PRO A 107 -23.99 -2.22 1.31
C PRO A 107 -22.86 -1.20 1.61
N ALA A 108 -21.59 -1.62 1.50
CA ALA A 108 -20.41 -0.77 1.68
C ALA A 108 -20.08 0.03 0.40
N THR A 109 -19.10 0.94 0.49
CA THR A 109 -18.64 1.77 -0.65
C THR A 109 -18.05 0.97 -1.81
N THR A 110 -17.48 -0.19 -1.51
CA THR A 110 -16.98 -1.18 -2.47
C THR A 110 -17.50 -2.56 -2.06
N ALA A 111 -17.19 -3.60 -2.83
CA ALA A 111 -17.65 -4.96 -2.56
C ALA A 111 -16.54 -5.89 -2.07
N THR A 112 -15.33 -5.38 -1.81
CA THR A 112 -14.17 -6.18 -1.38
C THR A 112 -13.72 -5.68 -0.02
N HIS A 113 -13.65 -6.55 0.99
CA HIS A 113 -13.46 -6.11 2.38
C HIS A 113 -12.52 -6.97 3.21
N ILE A 114 -12.16 -6.39 4.36
CA ILE A 114 -11.84 -7.13 5.57
C ILE A 114 -12.98 -6.91 6.56
N HIS A 115 -13.50 -7.99 7.14
CA HIS A 115 -14.46 -7.97 8.24
C HIS A 115 -13.81 -8.40 9.55
N GLU A 116 -14.25 -7.80 10.66
CA GLU A 116 -13.99 -8.31 12.00
C GLU A 116 -15.04 -9.38 12.32
N ALA A 117 -14.71 -10.63 12.01
CA ALA A 117 -15.59 -11.77 12.20
C ALA A 117 -14.79 -13.04 12.48
N ALA A 118 -15.26 -13.81 13.45
CA ALA A 118 -14.77 -15.16 13.70
C ALA A 118 -15.12 -16.12 12.55
N ARG A 119 -14.44 -17.25 12.48
CA ARG A 119 -14.73 -18.30 11.50
C ARG A 119 -16.18 -18.77 11.61
N GLY A 120 -16.88 -18.81 10.48
CA GLY A 120 -18.27 -19.24 10.40
C GLY A 120 -19.29 -18.19 10.87
N ALA A 121 -18.86 -16.95 11.12
CA ALA A 121 -19.73 -15.85 11.47
C ALA A 121 -19.55 -14.65 10.52
N SER A 122 -20.59 -13.84 10.38
CA SER A 122 -20.53 -12.49 9.81
C SER A 122 -20.18 -11.47 10.89
N GLY A 123 -19.60 -10.37 10.47
CA GLY A 123 -19.28 -9.22 11.32
C GLY A 123 -19.23 -7.93 10.50
N PRO A 124 -18.99 -6.77 11.11
CA PRO A 124 -18.90 -5.51 10.38
C PRO A 124 -17.66 -5.47 9.46
N PRO A 125 -17.75 -4.86 8.28
CA PRO A 125 -16.55 -4.53 7.51
C PRO A 125 -15.73 -3.49 8.28
N ARG A 126 -14.41 -3.60 8.21
CA ARG A 126 -13.46 -2.67 8.84
C ARG A 126 -12.61 -1.93 7.82
N ILE A 127 -12.33 -2.55 6.69
CA ILE A 127 -11.60 -1.94 5.56
C ILE A 127 -12.33 -2.29 4.28
N ALA A 128 -12.59 -1.28 3.45
CA ALA A 128 -13.13 -1.40 2.10
C ALA A 128 -12.01 -1.17 1.07
N PHE A 129 -11.82 -2.11 0.14
CA PHE A 129 -10.79 -2.05 -0.89
C PHE A 129 -11.39 -1.75 -2.26
N PRO A 130 -10.66 -1.04 -3.15
CA PRO A 130 -11.02 -0.95 -4.55
C PRO A 130 -11.31 -2.32 -5.15
N ASN A 131 -12.45 -2.45 -5.83
CA ASN A 131 -12.87 -3.71 -6.44
C ASN A 131 -11.87 -4.17 -7.51
N PRO A 132 -11.52 -5.47 -7.57
CA PRO A 132 -10.67 -6.02 -8.63
C PRO A 132 -11.18 -5.77 -10.05
N GLU A 133 -10.29 -5.38 -10.96
CA GLU A 133 -10.61 -5.16 -12.38
C GLU A 133 -10.05 -6.29 -13.26
N PRO A 134 -10.68 -6.59 -14.43
CA PRO A 134 -10.17 -7.60 -15.35
C PRO A 134 -8.70 -7.39 -15.73
N VAL A 135 -7.89 -8.44 -15.63
CA VAL A 135 -6.47 -8.40 -15.97
C VAL A 135 -6.29 -8.66 -17.46
N ASN A 136 -5.65 -7.74 -18.20
CA ASN A 136 -5.41 -7.86 -19.65
C ASN A 136 -6.69 -8.14 -20.47
N GLY A 137 -7.86 -7.70 -19.97
CA GLY A 137 -9.16 -7.95 -20.60
C GLY A 137 -9.73 -9.36 -20.37
N ASP A 138 -9.04 -10.23 -19.63
CA ASP A 138 -9.59 -11.52 -19.19
C ASP A 138 -10.54 -11.30 -18.01
N VAL A 139 -11.84 -11.49 -18.25
CA VAL A 139 -12.87 -11.34 -17.21
C VAL A 139 -12.86 -12.47 -16.18
N ALA A 140 -12.21 -13.61 -16.50
CA ALA A 140 -12.07 -14.73 -15.58
C ALA A 140 -11.05 -14.45 -14.47
N VAL A 141 -10.14 -13.48 -14.66
CA VAL A 141 -9.16 -13.07 -13.65
C VAL A 141 -9.26 -11.58 -13.41
N ARG A 142 -9.63 -11.19 -12.19
CA ARG A 142 -9.66 -9.78 -11.78
C ARG A 142 -8.62 -9.52 -10.70
N ASN A 143 -7.96 -8.36 -10.73
CA ASN A 143 -6.95 -7.99 -9.74
C ASN A 143 -7.15 -6.56 -9.21
N SER A 144 -6.87 -6.37 -7.92
CA SER A 144 -6.73 -5.06 -7.27
C SER A 144 -5.47 -5.08 -6.42
N ALA A 145 -4.61 -4.07 -6.57
CA ALA A 145 -3.40 -3.95 -5.78
C ALA A 145 -3.13 -2.49 -5.41
N GLY A 146 -2.61 -2.27 -4.20
CA GLY A 146 -2.34 -0.93 -3.69
C GLY A 146 -2.04 -0.92 -2.20
N CYS A 147 -2.06 0.26 -1.59
CA CYS A 147 -1.97 0.41 -0.14
C CYS A 147 -3.01 1.43 0.34
N LEU A 148 -3.63 1.13 1.47
CA LEU A 148 -4.55 2.02 2.18
C LEU A 148 -3.93 2.41 3.52
N LYS A 149 -4.07 3.68 3.88
CA LYS A 149 -3.65 4.21 5.18
C LYS A 149 -4.88 4.70 5.92
N GLY A 150 -4.97 4.37 7.21
CA GLY A 150 -6.05 4.84 8.06
C GLY A 150 -6.06 6.37 8.25
N PRO A 151 -7.17 6.96 8.74
CA PRO A 151 -8.39 6.28 9.21
C PRO A 151 -9.16 5.60 8.08
N PHE A 152 -9.71 4.42 8.35
CA PHE A 152 -10.47 3.65 7.37
C PHE A 152 -11.95 4.02 7.44
N THR A 153 -12.63 3.90 6.31
CA THR A 153 -14.08 4.01 6.19
C THR A 153 -14.60 2.90 5.29
N THR A 154 -15.88 2.59 5.47
CA THR A 154 -16.55 1.50 4.76
C THR A 154 -17.86 1.94 4.12
N GLY A 155 -18.43 3.06 4.56
CA GLY A 155 -19.77 3.52 4.20
C GLY A 155 -20.90 2.80 4.93
N VAL A 156 -20.61 1.71 5.64
CA VAL A 156 -21.61 0.99 6.44
C VAL A 156 -21.74 1.66 7.79
N MET A 157 -22.94 2.15 8.10
CA MET A 157 -23.23 2.82 9.37
C MET A 157 -23.79 1.83 10.39
N VAL A 158 -23.14 1.71 11.54
CA VAL A 158 -23.59 0.90 12.70
C VAL A 158 -23.79 1.86 13.87
N GLU A 159 -25.02 1.91 14.40
CA GLU A 159 -25.38 2.78 15.53
C GLU A 159 -24.99 4.26 15.34
N GLY A 160 -25.03 4.74 14.08
CA GLY A 160 -24.71 6.12 13.73
C GLY A 160 -23.23 6.42 13.48
N LYS A 161 -22.36 5.41 13.41
CA LYS A 161 -20.92 5.55 13.09
C LYS A 161 -20.51 4.65 11.93
N ASP A 162 -19.52 5.06 11.14
CA ASP A 162 -18.96 4.19 10.10
C ASP A 162 -18.30 2.97 10.75
N SER A 163 -18.50 1.78 10.19
CA SER A 163 -17.95 0.56 10.77
C SER A 163 -16.42 0.44 10.67
N GLY A 164 -15.76 1.24 9.83
CA GLY A 164 -14.30 1.41 9.82
C GLY A 164 -13.80 2.48 10.80
N GLU A 165 -14.69 3.29 11.39
CA GLU A 165 -14.29 4.37 12.30
C GLU A 165 -13.56 3.79 13.53
N GLY A 166 -12.37 4.35 13.82
CA GLY A 166 -11.53 3.90 14.94
C GLY A 166 -10.82 2.57 14.70
N PHE A 167 -11.01 1.93 13.53
CA PHE A 167 -10.25 0.73 13.19
C PHE A 167 -8.77 1.05 12.94
N HIS A 168 -7.91 0.17 13.43
CA HIS A 168 -6.46 0.24 13.32
C HIS A 168 -5.94 -1.17 13.02
N VAL A 169 -4.98 -1.26 12.10
CA VAL A 169 -4.52 -2.55 11.54
C VAL A 169 -3.78 -3.44 12.54
N ASP A 170 -3.28 -2.88 13.65
CA ASP A 170 -2.68 -3.63 14.76
C ASP A 170 -3.68 -4.59 15.44
N MET A 171 -4.98 -4.32 15.35
CA MET A 171 -6.02 -5.24 15.82
C MET A 171 -6.03 -6.56 15.04
N ILE A 172 -5.68 -6.53 13.74
CA ILE A 172 -5.51 -7.74 12.93
C ILE A 172 -4.31 -8.54 13.44
N GLU A 173 -3.18 -7.88 13.71
CA GLU A 173 -1.98 -8.54 14.22
C GLU A 173 -2.20 -9.15 15.61
N ALA A 174 -2.98 -8.48 16.46
CA ALA A 174 -3.30 -8.96 17.80
C ALA A 174 -4.15 -10.25 17.78
N ASN A 175 -5.05 -10.40 16.79
CA ASN A 175 -5.86 -11.61 16.65
C ASN A 175 -6.32 -11.85 15.20
N PRO A 176 -5.48 -12.42 14.33
CA PRO A 176 -5.82 -12.62 12.92
C PRO A 176 -7.05 -13.51 12.71
N ALA A 177 -7.26 -14.49 13.59
CA ALA A 177 -8.39 -15.41 13.52
C ALA A 177 -9.75 -14.74 13.79
N ALA A 178 -9.77 -13.49 14.28
CA ALA A 178 -10.97 -12.67 14.38
C ALA A 178 -11.29 -11.87 13.11
N PHE A 179 -10.53 -12.06 12.02
CA PHE A 179 -10.73 -11.33 10.77
C PHE A 179 -10.83 -12.26 9.57
N MET A 180 -11.70 -11.86 8.62
CA MET A 180 -11.87 -12.53 7.34
C MET A 180 -11.81 -11.52 6.20
N ALA A 181 -11.51 -11.99 5.00
CA ALA A 181 -11.56 -11.22 3.77
C ALA A 181 -12.57 -11.85 2.81
N ASP A 182 -13.27 -11.00 2.08
CA ASP A 182 -14.30 -11.42 1.15
C ASP A 182 -14.43 -10.50 -0.06
N THR A 183 -15.25 -10.95 -1.00
CA THR A 183 -15.76 -10.10 -2.07
C THR A 183 -17.21 -10.46 -2.34
N HIS A 184 -18.06 -9.48 -2.53
CA HIS A 184 -19.49 -9.63 -2.81
C HIS A 184 -19.82 -9.45 -4.29
N SER A 185 -20.91 -10.06 -4.72
CA SER A 185 -21.45 -9.98 -6.08
C SER A 185 -22.95 -9.74 -6.02
N SER A 186 -23.49 -9.09 -7.05
CA SER A 186 -24.94 -8.98 -7.26
C SER A 186 -25.65 -10.34 -7.37
N LEU A 187 -24.91 -11.41 -7.68
CA LEU A 187 -25.42 -12.79 -7.72
C LEU A 187 -25.23 -13.55 -6.39
N ALA A 188 -24.46 -13.01 -5.46
CA ALA A 188 -24.20 -13.58 -4.14
C ALA A 188 -23.92 -12.45 -3.14
N LEU A 189 -24.98 -11.76 -2.71
CA LEU A 189 -24.89 -10.61 -1.81
C LEU A 189 -24.27 -10.91 -0.45
N PRO A 190 -24.42 -12.10 0.17
CA PRO A 190 -23.66 -12.45 1.38
C PRO A 190 -22.15 -12.59 1.15
N GLY A 191 -21.72 -12.77 -0.10
CA GLY A 191 -20.34 -12.96 -0.50
C GLY A 191 -20.23 -13.89 -1.72
N ALA A 192 -19.43 -13.52 -2.71
CA ALA A 192 -19.01 -14.42 -3.78
C ALA A 192 -17.96 -15.42 -3.29
N VAL A 193 -17.02 -14.96 -2.47
CA VAL A 193 -15.94 -15.76 -1.84
C VAL A 193 -15.65 -15.21 -0.45
N ARG A 194 -15.26 -16.07 0.49
CA ARG A 194 -14.83 -15.70 1.85
C ARG A 194 -13.61 -16.52 2.27
N GLY A 195 -12.69 -15.93 3.02
CA GLY A 195 -11.56 -16.64 3.62
C GLY A 195 -11.13 -16.02 4.96
N GLN A 196 -10.78 -16.86 5.93
CA GLN A 196 -10.30 -16.40 7.25
C GLN A 196 -8.79 -16.09 7.21
N MET A 197 -8.31 -15.12 8.00
CA MET A 197 -6.89 -14.77 8.08
C MET A 197 -6.06 -15.65 9.05
N GLY A 198 -6.69 -16.63 9.71
CA GLY A 198 -6.08 -17.52 10.69
C GLY A 198 -6.68 -18.93 10.70
#